data_AF-A0A965IM34-F1
#
_entry.id   AF-A0A965IM34-F1
#
_cell.length_a   1.000
_cell.length_b   1.000
_cell.length_c   1.000
_cell.angle_alpha   90.00
_cell.angle_beta   90.00
_cell.angle_gamma   90.00
#
_symmetry.space_group_name_H-M   'P 1'
#
loop_
_entity.id
_entity.type
_entity.pdbx_description
1 polymer ?
#
loop_
_entity_poly.entity_id
_entity_poly.type
_entity_poly.pdbx_seq_one_letter_code
_entity_poly.pdbx_strand_id
1 'polypeptide(L)'
;ALAAHPDATSVADPRGTFGPAPTLLTGLLQMARTGALDSALAEADGSMSMDYTKRLLFLGDSGSYFPDLGAARQLGGDQWGMTNEPGAYPGQPWLIFVSVWYQIDPFRSSENADIQILALVAVLGLVLTLVPVIPGLRRIPMWIPLHRVIWRKWYQKHPSTM
;
A
#
# COMPACT_ATOMS: atom_id res chain seq x y z
N ALA A 1 -22.16 14.65 10.44
CA ALA A 1 -23.38 15.33 9.95
C ALA A 1 -24.07 14.55 8.82
N LEU A 2 -23.37 14.13 7.76
CA LEU A 2 -23.98 13.31 6.67
C LEU A 2 -24.54 11.96 7.14
N ALA A 3 -23.92 11.31 8.13
CA ALA A 3 -24.40 10.03 8.68
C ALA A 3 -25.76 10.10 9.41
N ALA A 4 -26.24 11.30 9.78
CA ALA A 4 -27.50 11.46 10.50
C ALA A 4 -28.74 11.36 9.58
N HIS A 5 -28.58 11.55 8.27
CA HIS A 5 -29.66 11.54 7.30
C HIS A 5 -29.22 10.83 6.00
N PRO A 6 -29.11 9.50 6.02
CA PRO A 6 -28.61 8.73 4.87
C PRO A 6 -29.48 8.86 3.61
N ASP A 7 -30.75 9.19 3.77
CA ASP A 7 -31.71 9.32 2.67
C ASP A 7 -31.90 10.77 2.18
N ALA A 8 -31.15 11.73 2.74
CA ALA A 8 -31.28 13.13 2.37
C ALA A 8 -31.01 13.34 0.87
N THR A 9 -31.98 13.93 0.17
CA THR A 9 -31.91 14.20 -1.27
C THR A 9 -31.52 15.64 -1.61
N SER A 10 -31.48 16.51 -0.61
CA SER A 10 -31.14 17.92 -0.75
C SER A 10 -30.63 18.47 0.59
N VAL A 11 -29.85 19.55 0.51
CA VAL A 11 -29.46 20.33 1.69
C VAL A 11 -30.44 21.49 1.80
N ALA A 12 -31.24 21.51 2.86
CA ALA A 12 -32.16 22.62 3.10
C ALA A 12 -31.36 23.87 3.47
N ASP A 13 -31.52 24.94 2.70
CA ASP A 13 -31.04 26.28 3.05
C ASP A 13 -32.18 27.30 3.03
N PRO A 14 -33.07 27.27 4.05
CA PRO A 14 -34.25 28.14 4.07
C PRO A 14 -33.92 29.63 4.13
N ARG A 15 -32.68 29.97 4.49
CA ARG A 15 -32.20 31.34 4.68
C ARG A 15 -31.27 31.82 3.57
N GLY A 16 -30.96 30.96 2.58
CA GLY A 16 -30.04 31.29 1.47
C GLY A 16 -28.61 31.61 1.94
N THR A 17 -28.19 31.05 3.08
CA THR A 17 -26.93 31.40 3.75
C THR A 17 -25.72 30.74 3.08
N PHE A 18 -25.95 29.63 2.37
CA PHE A 18 -24.90 28.78 1.80
C PHE A 18 -24.67 29.03 0.30
N GLY A 19 -25.33 30.04 -0.28
CA GLY A 19 -25.15 30.44 -1.68
C GLY A 19 -25.51 29.30 -2.64
N PRO A 20 -24.70 29.02 -3.69
CA PRO A 20 -24.98 27.96 -4.65
C PRO A 20 -24.68 26.53 -4.12
N ALA A 21 -24.13 26.39 -2.91
CA ALA A 21 -23.70 25.10 -2.38
C ALA A 21 -24.82 24.05 -2.31
N PRO A 22 -26.06 24.38 -1.87
CA PRO A 22 -27.17 23.42 -1.88
C PRO A 22 -27.50 22.90 -3.28
N THR A 23 -27.50 23.79 -4.29
CA THR A 23 -27.77 23.42 -5.69
C THR A 23 -26.67 22.54 -6.26
N LEU A 24 -25.40 22.85 -5.98
CA LEU A 24 -24.26 22.04 -6.41
C LEU A 24 -24.30 20.64 -5.78
N LEU A 25 -24.59 20.55 -4.48
CA LEU A 25 -24.70 19.27 -3.76
C LEU A 25 -25.87 18.42 -4.28
N THR A 26 -27.03 19.02 -4.56
CA THR A 26 -28.16 18.29 -5.18
C THR A 26 -27.80 17.78 -6.57
N GLY A 27 -27.11 18.58 -7.40
CA GLY A 27 -26.65 18.15 -8.72
C GLY A 27 -25.64 16.99 -8.64
N LEU A 28 -24.65 17.09 -7.74
CA LEU A 28 -23.68 16.02 -7.50
C LEU A 28 -24.36 14.73 -7.02
N LEU A 29 -25.34 14.81 -6.13
CA LEU A 29 -26.08 13.64 -5.67
C LEU A 29 -26.89 12.99 -6.80
N GLN A 30 -27.49 13.79 -7.69
CA GLN A 30 -28.20 13.26 -8.86
C GLN A 30 -27.25 12.56 -9.83
N MET A 31 -26.06 13.13 -10.07
CA MET A 31 -25.01 12.49 -10.86
C MET A 31 -24.50 11.21 -10.19
N ALA A 32 -24.36 11.18 -8.87
CA ALA A 32 -23.94 10.00 -8.13
C ALA A 32 -24.97 8.86 -8.27
N ARG A 33 -26.26 9.18 -8.11
CA ARG A 33 -27.37 8.21 -8.21
C ARG A 33 -27.53 7.60 -9.60
N THR A 34 -27.11 8.33 -10.64
CA THR A 34 -27.15 7.86 -12.03
C THR A 34 -25.85 7.19 -12.48
N GLY A 35 -24.80 7.19 -11.63
CA GLY A 35 -23.48 6.68 -11.96
C GLY A 35 -22.62 7.63 -12.81
N ALA A 36 -23.17 8.77 -13.25
CA ALA A 36 -22.48 9.75 -14.08
C ALA A 36 -21.38 10.54 -13.34
N LEU A 37 -21.36 10.51 -12.01
CA LEU A 37 -20.40 11.27 -11.22
C LEU A 37 -18.96 10.75 -11.39
N ASP A 38 -18.74 9.43 -11.41
CA ASP A 38 -17.39 8.88 -11.57
C ASP A 38 -16.81 9.20 -12.95
N SER A 39 -17.60 9.08 -14.02
CA SER A 39 -17.16 9.49 -15.36
C SER A 39 -16.91 10.99 -15.46
N ALA A 40 -17.73 11.82 -14.82
CA ALA A 40 -17.52 13.26 -14.80
C ALA A 40 -16.23 13.66 -14.06
N LEU A 41 -15.91 12.97 -12.96
CA LEU A 41 -14.64 13.16 -12.24
C LEU A 41 -13.45 12.57 -13.02
N ALA A 42 -13.67 11.53 -13.82
CA ALA A 42 -12.65 10.90 -14.67
C ALA A 42 -12.24 11.77 -15.85
N GLU A 43 -13.22 12.33 -16.54
CA GLU A 43 -13.05 13.09 -17.77
C GLU A 43 -12.69 14.56 -17.50
N ALA A 44 -12.74 15.00 -16.24
CA ALA A 44 -12.39 16.36 -15.84
C ALA A 44 -10.98 16.80 -16.29
N ASP A 45 -10.08 15.85 -16.53
CA ASP A 45 -8.71 16.08 -17.02
C ASP A 45 -8.44 15.41 -18.39
N GLY A 46 -9.49 14.96 -19.10
CA GLY A 46 -9.42 14.32 -20.42
C GLY A 46 -9.77 12.82 -20.41
N SER A 47 -10.15 12.28 -21.56
CA SER A 47 -10.78 10.93 -21.71
C SER A 47 -9.87 9.73 -21.42
N MET A 48 -8.60 9.94 -21.03
CA MET A 48 -7.64 8.89 -20.65
C MET A 48 -6.66 9.37 -19.57
N SER A 49 -7.09 10.31 -18.71
CA SER A 49 -6.23 10.81 -17.64
C SER A 49 -5.99 9.72 -16.59
N MET A 50 -4.72 9.55 -16.21
CA MET A 50 -4.30 8.74 -15.05
C MET A 50 -4.26 9.57 -13.77
N ASP A 51 -4.73 10.82 -13.80
CA ASP A 51 -4.87 11.66 -12.62
C ASP A 51 -6.16 11.30 -11.88
N TYR A 52 -6.01 10.62 -10.75
CA TYR A 52 -7.11 10.25 -9.86
C TYR A 52 -7.29 11.23 -8.71
N THR A 53 -6.54 12.34 -8.66
CA THR A 53 -6.52 13.27 -7.53
C THR A 53 -7.92 13.78 -7.17
N LYS A 54 -8.69 14.23 -8.16
CA LYS A 54 -10.06 14.74 -7.93
C LYS A 54 -10.99 13.67 -7.37
N ARG A 55 -10.88 12.44 -7.88
CA ARG A 55 -11.68 11.30 -7.41
C ARG A 55 -11.31 10.90 -5.98
N LEU A 56 -10.02 10.85 -5.68
CA LEU A 56 -9.50 10.56 -4.35
C LEU A 56 -9.87 11.64 -3.34
N LEU A 57 -9.78 12.93 -3.72
CA LEU A 57 -10.15 14.04 -2.85
C LEU A 57 -11.66 14.06 -2.58
N PHE A 58 -12.47 13.79 -3.61
CA PHE A 58 -13.93 13.78 -3.49
C PHE A 58 -14.42 12.64 -2.58
N LEU A 59 -13.78 11.47 -2.66
CA LEU A 59 -14.14 10.31 -1.85
C LEU A 59 -13.47 10.32 -0.45
N GLY A 60 -12.32 10.96 -0.32
CA GLY A 60 -11.50 11.01 0.90
C GLY A 60 -11.89 12.07 1.93
N ASP A 61 -13.08 12.67 1.80
CA ASP A 61 -13.57 13.86 2.53
C ASP A 61 -13.33 13.84 4.05
N SER A 62 -13.36 12.67 4.71
CA SER A 62 -13.27 12.58 6.17
C SER A 62 -11.86 12.28 6.72
N GLY A 63 -10.87 12.01 5.86
CA GLY A 63 -9.57 11.45 6.28
C GLY A 63 -9.64 10.03 6.85
N SER A 64 -10.81 9.58 7.32
CA SER A 64 -11.04 8.24 7.89
C SER A 64 -11.59 7.24 6.88
N TYR A 65 -12.25 7.69 5.81
CA TYR A 65 -12.93 6.79 4.87
C TYR A 65 -12.02 5.69 4.29
N PHE A 66 -10.84 6.08 3.77
CA PHE A 66 -9.89 5.12 3.22
C PHE A 66 -9.20 4.26 4.29
N PRO A 67 -8.73 4.82 5.42
CA PRO A 67 -8.25 4.01 6.55
C PRO A 67 -9.25 2.97 7.05
N ASP A 68 -10.52 3.36 7.23
CA ASP A 68 -11.60 2.48 7.70
C ASP A 68 -11.86 1.36 6.68
N LEU A 69 -11.89 1.69 5.39
CA LEU A 69 -12.03 0.70 4.32
C LEU A 69 -10.82 -0.25 4.27
N GLY A 70 -9.60 0.28 4.43
CA GLY A 70 -8.38 -0.51 4.47
C GLY A 70 -8.36 -1.50 5.64
N ALA A 71 -8.73 -1.03 6.84
CA ALA A 71 -8.83 -1.86 8.03
C ALA A 71 -9.90 -2.97 7.87
N ALA A 72 -11.06 -2.62 7.30
CA ALA A 72 -12.12 -3.58 7.01
C ALA A 72 -11.71 -4.65 5.97
N ARG A 73 -10.73 -4.35 5.13
CA ARG A 73 -10.20 -5.25 4.09
C ARG A 73 -8.86 -5.89 4.45
N GLN A 74 -8.39 -5.75 5.68
CA GLN A 74 -7.11 -6.31 6.16
C GLN A 74 -5.90 -5.80 5.37
N LEU A 75 -5.97 -4.52 4.96
CA LEU A 75 -4.94 -3.84 4.17
C LEU A 75 -4.07 -2.92 5.02
N GLY A 76 -4.25 -2.91 6.35
CA GLY A 76 -3.38 -2.18 7.27
C GLY A 76 -1.97 -2.77 7.35
N GLY A 77 -0.98 -1.94 7.68
CA GLY A 77 0.41 -2.40 7.84
C GLY A 77 0.58 -3.45 8.95
N ASP A 78 -0.17 -3.31 10.05
CA ASP A 78 -0.28 -4.27 11.14
C ASP A 78 -0.99 -5.58 10.73
N GLN A 79 -1.78 -5.54 9.66
CA GLN A 79 -2.56 -6.68 9.14
C GLN A 79 -1.89 -7.40 7.96
N TRP A 80 -0.61 -7.12 7.68
CA TRP A 80 0.08 -7.63 6.48
C TRP A 80 -0.50 -7.11 5.16
N GLY A 81 -1.05 -5.90 5.18
CA GLY A 81 -1.80 -5.35 4.06
C GLY A 81 -1.03 -5.23 2.75
N MET A 82 0.29 -5.02 2.81
CA MET A 82 1.12 -4.99 1.60
C MET A 82 1.34 -6.38 0.98
N THR A 83 1.08 -7.46 1.71
CA THR A 83 1.08 -8.84 1.17
C THR A 83 -0.34 -9.37 0.93
N ASN A 84 -1.38 -8.58 1.21
CA ASN A 84 -2.77 -8.98 1.04
C ASN A 84 -3.42 -8.15 -0.08
N GLU A 85 -4.35 -8.76 -0.80
CA GLU A 85 -5.27 -8.03 -1.67
C GLU A 85 -6.65 -7.93 -1.01
N PRO A 86 -7.53 -6.99 -1.40
CA PRO A 86 -8.87 -6.93 -0.85
C PRO A 86 -9.60 -8.29 -0.99
N GLY A 87 -9.87 -8.94 0.14
CA GLY A 87 -10.45 -10.29 0.19
C GLY A 87 -9.48 -11.33 0.77
N ALA A 88 -9.86 -12.61 0.75
CA ALA A 88 -9.00 -13.70 1.24
C ALA A 88 -8.00 -14.18 0.19
N TYR A 89 -7.41 -13.25 -0.57
CA TYR A 89 -6.46 -13.55 -1.63
C TYR A 89 -5.06 -13.11 -1.22
N PRO A 90 -4.05 -13.98 -1.35
CA PRO A 90 -2.68 -13.56 -1.14
C PRO A 90 -2.32 -12.53 -2.21
N GLY A 91 -1.87 -11.36 -1.79
CA GLY A 91 -1.31 -10.35 -2.68
C GLY A 91 0.08 -10.74 -3.13
N GLN A 92 0.94 -9.77 -3.37
CA GLN A 92 2.30 -10.00 -3.87
C GLN A 92 3.21 -10.62 -2.78
N PRO A 93 3.50 -11.94 -2.81
CA PRO A 93 4.20 -12.61 -1.71
C PRO A 93 5.65 -12.13 -1.54
N TRP A 94 6.28 -11.60 -2.59
CA TRP A 94 7.64 -11.08 -2.54
C TRP A 94 7.76 -9.80 -1.70
N LEU A 95 6.66 -9.11 -1.38
CA LEU A 95 6.67 -7.94 -0.52
C LEU A 95 6.81 -8.29 0.97
N ILE A 96 6.89 -9.57 1.32
CA ILE A 96 7.10 -10.01 2.71
C ILE A 96 8.41 -9.46 3.31
N PHE A 97 9.46 -9.30 2.50
CA PHE A 97 10.75 -8.77 2.93
C PHE A 97 10.69 -7.30 3.36
N VAL A 98 9.63 -6.59 2.94
CA VAL A 98 9.35 -5.20 3.32
C VAL A 98 8.29 -5.16 4.41
N SER A 99 7.25 -5.99 4.29
CA SER A 99 6.09 -6.02 5.20
C SER A 99 6.44 -6.46 6.62
N VAL A 100 7.43 -7.35 6.78
CA VAL A 100 7.87 -7.81 8.10
C VAL A 100 8.33 -6.67 9.01
N TRP A 101 8.88 -5.60 8.46
CA TRP A 101 9.39 -4.48 9.24
C TRP A 101 8.28 -3.69 9.93
N TYR A 102 7.06 -3.65 9.36
CA TYR A 102 5.89 -3.01 9.99
C TYR A 102 5.46 -3.70 11.30
N GLN A 103 5.92 -4.93 11.54
CA GLN A 103 5.54 -5.72 12.72
C GLN A 103 6.48 -5.50 13.90
N ILE A 104 7.59 -4.78 13.71
CA ILE A 104 8.71 -4.69 14.67
C ILE A 104 8.95 -3.22 15.04
N ASP A 105 9.18 -2.94 16.33
CA ASP A 105 9.61 -1.61 16.78
C ASP A 105 11.06 -1.31 16.34
N PRO A 106 11.38 -0.06 15.96
CA PRO A 106 10.59 1.16 16.10
C PRO A 106 9.66 1.46 14.91
N PHE A 107 9.66 0.66 13.85
CA PHE A 107 8.89 0.95 12.64
C PHE A 107 7.39 0.84 12.87
N ARG A 108 6.96 -0.14 13.66
CA ARG A 108 5.54 -0.34 14.02
C ARG A 108 4.92 0.88 14.71
N SER A 109 5.69 1.57 15.55
CA SER A 109 5.23 2.72 16.34
C SER A 109 5.50 4.08 15.67
N SER A 110 6.04 4.07 14.44
CA SER A 110 6.44 5.28 13.71
C SER A 110 5.35 5.76 12.75
N GLU A 111 5.01 7.06 12.80
CA GLU A 111 4.10 7.68 11.82
C GLU A 111 4.66 7.68 10.40
N ASN A 112 5.99 7.62 10.25
CA ASN A 112 6.69 7.63 8.97
C ASN A 112 7.31 6.25 8.65
N ALA A 113 6.65 5.18 9.09
CA ALA A 113 7.12 3.80 8.89
C ALA A 113 7.47 3.52 7.42
N ASP A 114 6.64 4.00 6.49
CA ASP A 114 6.81 3.76 5.05
C ASP A 114 8.18 4.21 4.53
N ILE A 115 8.56 5.47 4.80
CA ILE A 115 9.84 6.03 4.34
C ILE A 115 11.01 5.36 5.04
N GLN A 116 10.87 5.05 6.33
CA GLN A 116 11.94 4.41 7.11
C GLN A 116 12.22 2.99 6.59
N ILE A 117 11.17 2.22 6.33
CA ILE A 117 11.28 0.86 5.81
C ILE A 117 11.79 0.90 4.36
N LEU A 118 11.31 1.82 3.53
CA LEU A 118 11.84 2.02 2.17
C LEU A 118 13.35 2.30 2.19
N ALA A 119 13.79 3.22 3.05
CA ALA A 119 15.19 3.57 3.20
C ALA A 119 16.02 2.37 3.68
N LEU A 120 15.51 1.63 4.68
CA LEU A 120 16.16 0.42 5.19
C LEU A 120 16.33 -0.63 4.08
N VAL A 121 15.27 -0.95 3.36
CA VAL A 121 15.28 -1.96 2.29
C VAL A 121 16.17 -1.51 1.14
N ALA A 122 16.20 -0.22 0.80
CA ALA A 122 17.11 0.33 -0.20
C ALA A 122 18.58 0.16 0.22
N VAL A 123 18.91 0.45 1.49
CA VAL A 123 20.26 0.24 2.03
C VAL A 123 20.63 -1.25 2.04
N LEU A 124 19.72 -2.12 2.48
CA LEU A 124 19.95 -3.58 2.46
C LEU A 124 20.15 -4.11 1.03
N GLY A 125 19.36 -3.63 0.08
CA GLY A 125 19.51 -3.95 -1.34
C GLY A 125 20.85 -3.49 -1.91
N LEU A 126 21.31 -2.29 -1.53
CA LEU A 126 22.63 -1.79 -1.89
C LEU A 126 23.74 -2.66 -1.31
N VAL A 127 23.65 -2.99 -0.01
CA VAL A 127 24.62 -3.89 0.64
C VAL A 127 24.63 -5.24 -0.06
N LEU A 128 23.47 -5.84 -0.33
CA LEU A 128 23.34 -7.12 -1.02
C LEU A 128 24.01 -7.10 -2.41
N THR A 129 23.82 -6.01 -3.15
CA THR A 129 24.44 -5.78 -4.48
C THR A 129 25.97 -5.65 -4.37
N LEU A 130 26.47 -5.08 -3.27
CA LEU A 130 27.90 -4.90 -3.01
C LEU A 130 28.58 -6.08 -2.31
N VAL A 131 27.83 -7.09 -1.84
CA VAL A 131 28.34 -8.34 -1.24
C VAL A 131 29.54 -8.94 -1.99
N PRO A 132 29.54 -9.10 -3.33
CA PRO A 132 30.67 -9.72 -4.04
C PRO A 132 31.94 -8.86 -4.03
N VAL A 133 31.83 -7.57 -3.74
CA VAL A 133 32.97 -6.63 -3.71
C VAL A 133 33.53 -6.50 -2.29
N ILE A 134 32.72 -6.71 -1.25
CA ILE A 134 33.12 -6.55 0.15
C ILE A 134 34.02 -7.72 0.59
N PRO A 135 35.32 -7.48 0.89
CA PRO A 135 36.20 -8.52 1.42
C PRO A 135 35.69 -8.96 2.81
N GLY A 136 35.58 -10.27 3.03
CA GLY A 136 34.96 -10.85 4.21
C GLY A 136 33.57 -11.42 3.91
N LEU A 137 32.61 -10.57 3.52
CA LEU A 137 31.24 -10.99 3.18
C LEU A 137 31.21 -12.00 2.03
N ARG A 138 32.01 -11.76 0.98
CA ARG A 138 32.16 -12.71 -0.14
C ARG A 138 32.61 -14.11 0.31
N ARG A 139 33.32 -14.24 1.43
CA ARG A 139 33.88 -15.52 1.92
C ARG A 139 32.93 -16.26 2.87
N ILE A 140 31.83 -15.65 3.30
CA ILE A 140 30.85 -16.26 4.21
C ILE A 140 30.38 -17.65 3.73
N PRO A 141 30.05 -17.88 2.44
CA PRO A 141 29.63 -19.20 1.98
C PRO A 141 30.69 -20.29 2.11
N MET A 142 31.98 -19.92 2.18
CA MET A 142 33.08 -20.83 2.41
C MET A 142 33.31 -21.12 3.90
N TRP A 143 33.01 -20.15 4.78
CA TRP A 143 33.15 -20.30 6.23
C TRP A 143 32.03 -21.12 6.86
N ILE A 144 30.80 -20.96 6.36
CA ILE A 144 29.65 -21.78 6.75
C ILE A 144 29.40 -22.78 5.63
N PRO A 145 29.90 -24.03 5.72
CA PRO A 145 29.88 -24.99 4.63
C PRO A 145 28.49 -25.63 4.46
N LEU A 146 27.42 -24.84 4.49
CA LEU A 146 26.06 -25.30 4.17
C LEU A 146 26.01 -25.89 2.75
N HIS A 147 26.83 -25.34 1.85
CA HIS A 147 27.05 -25.91 0.52
C HIS A 147 27.53 -27.38 0.59
N ARG A 148 28.34 -27.79 1.57
CA ARG A 148 28.74 -29.20 1.71
C ARG A 148 27.60 -30.10 2.15
N VAL A 149 26.63 -29.59 2.90
CA VAL A 149 25.44 -30.34 3.32
C VAL A 149 24.49 -30.53 2.13
N ILE A 150 24.20 -29.45 1.41
CA ILE A 150 23.34 -29.47 0.22
C ILE A 150 23.95 -30.38 -0.86
N TRP A 151 25.26 -30.26 -1.09
CA TRP A 151 25.98 -30.99 -2.12
C TRP A 151 26.70 -32.23 -1.60
N ARG A 152 26.27 -32.79 -0.45
CA ARG A 152 26.96 -33.91 0.22
C ARG A 152 27.21 -35.09 -0.71
N LYS A 153 26.22 -35.47 -1.53
CA LYS A 153 26.34 -36.58 -2.50
C LYS A 153 27.35 -36.28 -3.61
N TRP A 154 27.46 -35.03 -4.02
CA TRP A 154 28.41 -34.61 -5.05
C TRP A 154 29.85 -34.66 -4.52
N TYR A 155 30.08 -34.15 -3.31
CA TYR A 155 31.40 -34.22 -2.64
C TYR A 155 31.81 -35.65 -2.26
N GLN A 156 30.86 -36.56 -2.02
CA GLN A 156 31.15 -37.98 -1.84
C GLN A 156 31.62 -38.66 -3.13
N LYS A 157 31.12 -38.24 -4.30
CA LYS A 157 31.53 -38.78 -5.61
C LYS A 157 32.83 -38.15 -6.14
N HIS A 158 33.09 -36.90 -5.79
CA HIS A 158 34.30 -36.17 -6.18
C HIS A 158 35.06 -35.74 -4.91
N PRO A 159 35.72 -36.68 -4.21
CA PRO A 159 36.54 -36.31 -3.07
C PRO A 159 37.62 -35.35 -3.55
N SER A 160 37.64 -34.14 -2.99
CA SER A 160 38.67 -33.16 -3.24
C SER A 160 40.00 -33.74 -2.76
N THR A 161 40.85 -34.16 -3.70
CA THR A 161 42.25 -34.51 -3.45
C THR A 161 42.96 -33.28 -2.89
N MET A 162 43.33 -33.34 -1.62
CA MET A 162 44.31 -32.41 -1.02
C MET A 162 45.71 -32.75 -1.52
#